data_AF-A0A2T6J665-F1
#
_entry.id   AF-A0A2T6J665-F1
#
_cell.length_a   1.000
_cell.length_b   1.000
_cell.length_c   1.000
_cell.angle_alpha   90.00
_cell.angle_beta   90.00
_cell.angle_gamma   90.00
#
_symmetry.space_group_name_H-M   'P 1'
#
loop_
_entity.id
_entity.type
_entity.pdbx_description
1 polymer ?
#
loop_
_entity_poly.entity_id
_entity_poly.type
_entity_poly.pdbx_seq_one_letter_code
_entity_poly.pdbx_strand_id
1 'polypeptide(L)'
;MTRVLALVYGVACYGFFFAVFLYFIGFIADIPLPGWLPKTVSHGGADGGWGAALMNIVWMAVFGVQHSVMAREGFKKAIVRMVPAHVERSSYVLASGVALSLVMWQWQPMVGMVWQFDSPLAQYLLWGLFGFGWTLIFVATFLTDHFDLFGVRQVYLHFVGKTYTHVEFKTVFLYKMVCHPMMLGLLIAFWAAPTMTVSHLLFVCRRYVDLRLQRHLLRGAGFAARAGQGLRRMARQDADGLAVLIPSPHGESGIRLPACPAARPPSRG
;
A
#
# COMPACT_ATOMS: atom_id res chain seq x y z
N MET A 1 21.15 -15.85 -22.35
CA MET A 1 20.39 -16.62 -21.33
C MET A 1 19.98 -15.78 -20.13
N THR A 2 20.84 -14.93 -19.57
CA THR A 2 20.55 -14.06 -18.41
C THR A 2 19.30 -13.18 -18.56
N ARG A 3 19.03 -12.65 -19.76
CA ARG A 3 17.84 -11.83 -20.06
C ARG A 3 16.52 -12.60 -19.96
N VAL A 4 16.49 -13.85 -20.44
CA VAL A 4 15.30 -14.71 -20.36
C VAL A 4 15.05 -15.10 -18.91
N LEU A 5 16.10 -15.43 -18.16
CA LEU A 5 15.99 -15.76 -16.73
C LEU A 5 15.43 -14.58 -15.92
N ALA A 6 15.89 -13.35 -16.17
CA ALA A 6 15.34 -12.16 -15.53
C ALA A 6 13.86 -11.95 -15.84
N LEU A 7 13.43 -12.18 -17.08
CA LEU A 7 12.03 -12.09 -17.48
C LEU A 7 11.17 -13.13 -16.75
N VAL A 8 11.58 -14.41 -16.81
CA VAL A 8 10.87 -15.52 -16.15
C VAL A 8 10.78 -15.27 -14.65
N TYR A 9 11.88 -14.83 -14.02
CA TYR A 9 11.89 -14.46 -12.60
C TYR A 9 10.89 -13.36 -12.28
N GLY A 10 10.91 -12.24 -13.00
CA GLY A 10 9.99 -11.13 -12.72
C GLY A 10 8.52 -11.48 -12.94
N VAL A 11 8.21 -12.27 -13.98
CA VAL A 11 6.85 -12.78 -14.22
C VAL A 11 6.41 -13.75 -13.12
N ALA A 12 7.29 -14.63 -12.66
CA ALA A 12 7.00 -15.53 -11.54
C ALA A 12 6.77 -14.77 -10.23
N CYS A 13 7.59 -13.76 -9.92
CA CYS A 13 7.41 -12.89 -8.76
C CYS A 13 6.06 -12.16 -8.81
N TYR A 14 5.67 -11.65 -9.97
CA TYR A 14 4.37 -11.01 -10.17
C TYR A 14 3.22 -12.00 -9.96
N GLY A 15 3.29 -13.18 -10.59
CA GLY A 15 2.26 -14.21 -10.45
C GLY A 15 2.10 -14.66 -9.00
N PHE A 16 3.21 -14.87 -8.28
CA PHE A 16 3.20 -15.19 -6.86
C PHE A 16 2.56 -14.08 -6.02
N PHE A 17 3.00 -12.82 -6.20
CA PHE A 17 2.39 -11.68 -5.50
C PHE A 17 0.89 -11.57 -5.79
N PHE A 18 0.48 -11.74 -7.04
CA PHE A 18 -0.92 -11.64 -7.43
C PHE A 18 -1.76 -12.73 -6.77
N ALA A 19 -1.28 -13.98 -6.74
CA ALA A 19 -1.93 -15.07 -6.03
C ALA A 19 -2.05 -14.79 -4.53
N VAL A 20 -0.98 -14.31 -3.89
CA VAL A 20 -0.99 -13.92 -2.46
C VAL A 20 -1.94 -12.75 -2.22
N PHE A 21 -2.02 -11.78 -3.12
CA PHE A 21 -2.93 -10.64 -3.02
C PHE A 21 -4.40 -11.06 -3.16
N LEU A 22 -4.72 -11.98 -4.08
CA LEU A 22 -6.06 -12.54 -4.20
C LEU A 22 -6.45 -13.37 -2.97
N TYR A 23 -5.52 -14.17 -2.45
CA TYR A 23 -5.68 -14.83 -1.15
C TYR A 23 -5.98 -13.80 -0.08
N PHE A 24 -5.22 -12.70 -0.01
CA PHE A 24 -5.38 -11.66 0.99
C PHE A 24 -6.77 -11.00 0.94
N ILE A 25 -7.31 -10.77 -0.25
CA ILE A 25 -8.70 -10.30 -0.41
C ILE A 25 -9.67 -11.29 0.24
N GLY A 26 -9.54 -12.58 -0.08
CA GLY A 26 -10.38 -13.63 0.50
C GLY A 26 -10.21 -13.78 2.01
N PHE A 27 -8.98 -13.67 2.50
CA PHE A 27 -8.63 -13.71 3.92
C PHE A 27 -9.33 -12.60 4.71
N ILE A 28 -9.32 -11.37 4.19
CA ILE A 28 -9.99 -10.20 4.80
C ILE A 28 -11.51 -10.27 4.61
N ALA A 29 -11.98 -10.77 3.47
CA ALA A 29 -13.40 -10.97 3.22
C ALA A 29 -14.02 -11.98 4.21
N ASP A 30 -13.18 -12.77 4.90
CA ASP A 30 -13.62 -13.82 5.83
C ASP A 30 -14.57 -14.82 5.16
N ILE A 31 -14.42 -15.00 3.84
CA ILE A 31 -15.21 -15.97 3.06
C ILE A 31 -14.63 -17.35 3.33
N PRO A 32 -15.45 -18.37 3.65
CA PRO A 32 -14.99 -19.75 3.71
C PRO A 32 -14.53 -20.19 2.32
N LEU A 33 -13.23 -20.11 2.08
CA LEU A 33 -12.59 -20.49 0.83
C LEU A 33 -12.44 -22.02 0.78
N PRO A 34 -12.38 -22.63 -0.42
CA PRO A 34 -12.26 -24.08 -0.55
C PRO A 34 -11.03 -24.62 0.19
N GLY A 35 -11.10 -25.85 0.71
CA GLY A 35 -10.22 -26.41 1.77
C GLY A 35 -8.69 -26.37 1.59
N TRP A 36 -8.17 -25.90 0.45
CA TRP A 36 -6.77 -25.52 0.28
C TRP A 36 -6.43 -24.14 0.88
N LEU A 37 -7.43 -23.37 1.29
CA LEU A 37 -7.32 -22.12 2.05
C LEU A 37 -7.91 -22.30 3.46
N PRO A 38 -7.17 -22.94 4.39
CA PRO A 38 -7.76 -23.32 5.67
C PRO A 38 -8.00 -22.12 6.60
N LYS A 39 -7.44 -20.93 6.31
CA LYS A 39 -7.39 -19.80 7.26
C LYS A 39 -7.83 -18.47 6.66
N THR A 40 -8.74 -17.81 7.35
CA THR A 40 -9.19 -16.43 7.11
C THR A 40 -8.84 -15.55 8.32
N VAL A 41 -9.22 -14.27 8.28
CA VAL A 41 -8.96 -13.35 9.40
C VAL A 41 -9.62 -13.80 10.71
N SER A 42 -10.78 -14.44 10.64
CA SER A 42 -11.53 -14.88 11.83
C SER A 42 -11.61 -16.40 12.02
N HIS A 43 -11.25 -17.22 11.03
CA HIS A 43 -11.42 -18.68 11.09
C HIS A 43 -10.15 -19.42 10.68
N GLY A 44 -10.06 -20.72 11.03
CA GLY A 44 -9.00 -21.59 10.50
C GLY A 44 -7.74 -21.73 11.35
N GLY A 45 -7.86 -21.54 12.66
CA GLY A 45 -6.79 -21.73 13.63
C GLY A 45 -7.36 -21.94 15.04
N ALA A 46 -6.49 -22.22 16.00
CA ALA A 46 -6.91 -22.26 17.40
C ALA A 46 -7.36 -20.85 17.85
N ASP A 47 -8.49 -20.81 18.53
CA ASP A 47 -9.05 -19.60 19.13
C ASP A 47 -8.08 -19.02 20.17
N GLY A 48 -7.45 -17.91 19.80
CA GLY A 48 -6.39 -17.28 20.57
C GLY A 48 -6.88 -16.13 21.46
N GLY A 49 -6.39 -16.09 22.70
CA GLY A 49 -6.55 -14.96 23.61
C GLY A 49 -5.52 -13.85 23.37
N TRP A 50 -5.09 -13.16 24.44
CA TRP A 50 -4.13 -12.05 24.35
C TRP A 50 -2.76 -12.43 23.76
N GLY A 51 -2.32 -13.69 23.92
CA GLY A 51 -1.10 -14.18 23.30
C GLY A 51 -1.15 -14.14 21.76
N ALA A 52 -2.31 -14.44 21.19
CA ALA A 52 -2.55 -14.35 19.75
C ALA A 52 -2.55 -12.90 19.27
N ALA A 53 -3.17 -11.98 20.02
CA ALA A 53 -3.12 -10.56 19.73
C ALA A 53 -1.66 -10.05 19.62
N LEU A 54 -0.82 -10.42 20.59
CA LEU A 54 0.60 -10.03 20.59
C LEU A 54 1.34 -10.58 19.37
N MET A 55 1.14 -11.86 19.02
CA MET A 55 1.78 -12.47 17.86
C MET A 55 1.30 -11.85 16.54
N ASN A 56 0.00 -11.61 16.38
CA ASN A 56 -0.53 -10.92 15.21
C ASN A 56 0.08 -9.51 15.07
N ILE A 57 0.16 -8.77 16.18
CA ILE A 57 0.82 -7.45 16.27
C ILE A 57 2.29 -7.56 15.84
N VAL A 58 3.03 -8.56 16.31
CA VAL A 58 4.44 -8.76 15.95
C VAL A 58 4.59 -9.08 14.46
N TRP A 59 3.81 -10.02 13.91
CA TRP A 59 3.90 -10.37 12.49
C TRP A 59 3.54 -9.21 11.57
N MET A 60 2.50 -8.44 11.93
CA MET A 60 2.17 -7.20 11.23
C MET A 60 3.28 -6.16 11.35
N ALA A 61 3.93 -6.04 12.51
CA ALA A 61 5.09 -5.17 12.69
C ALA A 61 6.24 -5.57 11.77
N VAL A 62 6.57 -6.86 11.72
CA VAL A 62 7.63 -7.39 10.87
C VAL A 62 7.35 -7.07 9.41
N PHE A 63 6.13 -7.31 8.93
CA PHE A 63 5.71 -6.93 7.59
C PHE A 63 5.81 -5.42 7.35
N GLY A 64 5.26 -4.60 8.26
CA GLY A 64 5.27 -3.15 8.15
C GLY A 64 6.69 -2.57 8.13
N VAL A 65 7.58 -3.07 8.98
CA VAL A 65 8.99 -2.68 9.05
C VAL A 65 9.73 -3.13 7.80
N GLN A 66 9.62 -4.40 7.40
CA GLN A 66 10.24 -4.93 6.19
C GLN A 66 9.83 -4.10 4.96
N HIS A 67 8.52 -3.92 4.75
CA HIS A 67 8.00 -3.14 3.64
C HIS A 67 8.47 -1.68 3.72
N SER A 68 8.49 -1.07 4.90
CA SER A 68 8.90 0.34 5.05
C SER A 68 10.40 0.54 4.82
N VAL A 69 11.23 -0.36 5.33
CA VAL A 69 12.69 -0.30 5.17
C VAL A 69 13.06 -0.44 3.70
N MET A 70 12.44 -1.36 2.98
CA MET A 70 12.71 -1.55 1.55
C MET A 70 12.29 -0.34 0.69
N ALA A 71 11.32 0.45 1.15
CA ALA A 71 10.91 1.69 0.46
C ALA A 71 11.94 2.81 0.59
N ARG A 72 12.91 2.71 1.52
CA ARG A 72 13.89 3.78 1.80
C ARG A 72 14.98 3.83 0.74
N GLU A 73 15.37 5.05 0.37
CA GLU A 73 16.47 5.31 -0.56
C GLU A 73 17.81 4.68 -0.13
N GLY A 74 18.08 4.65 1.18
CA GLY A 74 19.29 4.00 1.70
C GLY A 74 19.32 2.49 1.45
N PHE A 75 18.17 1.82 1.61
CA PHE A 75 18.05 0.39 1.32
C PHE A 75 18.18 0.14 -0.18
N LYS A 76 17.50 0.92 -1.03
CA LYS A 76 17.62 0.82 -2.50
C LYS A 76 19.08 0.94 -2.96
N LYS A 77 19.82 1.91 -2.44
CA LYS A 77 21.26 2.07 -2.74
C LYS A 77 22.12 0.89 -2.28
N ALA A 78 21.76 0.26 -1.17
CA ALA A 78 22.48 -0.91 -0.65
C ALA A 78 22.18 -2.16 -1.47
N ILE A 79 20.90 -2.43 -1.79
CA ILE A 79 20.48 -3.68 -2.44
C ILE A 79 20.95 -3.76 -3.89
N VAL A 80 21.13 -2.63 -4.60
CA VAL A 80 21.68 -2.61 -5.96
C VAL A 80 23.11 -3.18 -6.03
N ARG A 81 23.84 -3.26 -4.90
CA ARG A 81 25.15 -3.93 -4.84
C ARG A 81 25.05 -5.46 -4.87
N MET A 82 23.90 -6.01 -4.52
CA MET A 82 23.65 -7.46 -4.41
C MET A 82 22.73 -7.97 -5.52
N VAL A 83 21.76 -7.16 -5.93
CA VAL A 83 20.71 -7.52 -6.89
C VAL A 83 20.83 -6.61 -8.12
N PRO A 84 20.85 -7.17 -9.34
CA PRO A 84 20.90 -6.37 -10.56
C PRO A 84 19.71 -5.42 -10.65
N ALA A 85 19.95 -4.17 -11.07
CA ALA A 85 18.93 -3.12 -11.10
C ALA A 85 17.66 -3.50 -11.89
N HIS A 86 17.76 -4.37 -12.90
CA HIS A 86 16.63 -4.79 -13.72
C HIS A 86 15.68 -5.78 -13.03
N VAL A 87 16.10 -6.43 -11.93
CA VAL A 87 15.27 -7.34 -11.11
C VAL A 87 15.02 -6.81 -9.69
N GLU A 88 15.54 -5.63 -9.35
CA GLU A 88 15.39 -5.01 -8.02
C GLU A 88 13.92 -4.95 -7.59
N ARG A 89 13.05 -4.39 -8.45
CA ARG A 89 11.63 -4.21 -8.12
C ARG A 89 10.88 -5.53 -8.03
N SER A 90 11.18 -6.49 -8.91
CA SER A 90 10.60 -7.84 -8.83
C SER A 90 10.99 -8.54 -7.53
N SER A 91 12.22 -8.35 -7.07
CA SER A 91 12.72 -8.92 -5.81
C SER A 91 12.06 -8.28 -4.58
N TYR A 92 11.78 -6.98 -4.66
CA TYR A 92 10.96 -6.31 -3.64
C TYR A 92 9.55 -6.94 -3.59
N VAL A 93 8.88 -7.03 -4.74
CA VAL A 93 7.53 -7.62 -4.82
C VAL A 93 7.50 -9.04 -4.24
N LEU A 94 8.51 -9.86 -4.55
CA LEU A 94 8.65 -11.19 -3.98
C LEU A 94 8.81 -11.15 -2.45
N ALA A 95 9.74 -10.35 -1.92
CA ALA A 95 9.99 -10.25 -0.49
C ALA A 95 8.75 -9.77 0.29
N SER A 96 8.05 -8.76 -0.23
CA SER A 96 6.78 -8.28 0.35
C SER A 96 5.68 -9.34 0.25
N GLY A 97 5.61 -10.08 -0.86
CA GLY A 97 4.67 -11.19 -1.03
C GLY A 97 4.91 -12.29 0.00
N VAL A 98 6.16 -12.71 0.18
CA VAL A 98 6.55 -13.72 1.19
C VAL A 98 6.21 -13.23 2.59
N ALA A 99 6.57 -11.99 2.94
CA ALA A 99 6.26 -11.43 4.24
C ALA A 99 4.74 -11.38 4.51
N LEU A 100 3.94 -11.02 3.50
CA LEU A 100 2.47 -11.03 3.60
C LEU A 100 1.92 -12.46 3.75
N SER A 101 2.44 -13.43 2.98
CA SER A 101 2.09 -14.84 3.15
C SER A 101 2.41 -15.35 4.56
N LEU A 102 3.56 -14.95 5.13
CA LEU A 102 3.94 -15.30 6.49
C LEU A 102 2.95 -14.72 7.52
N VAL A 103 2.52 -13.45 7.35
CA VAL A 103 1.50 -12.84 8.22
C VAL A 103 0.21 -13.66 8.18
N MET A 104 -0.28 -13.99 6.99
CA MET A 104 -1.54 -14.76 6.85
C MET A 104 -1.40 -16.19 7.37
N TRP A 105 -0.26 -16.83 7.12
CA TRP A 105 0.01 -18.18 7.60
C TRP A 105 0.10 -18.24 9.12
N GLN A 106 0.84 -17.30 9.73
CA GLN A 106 1.05 -17.24 11.18
C GLN A 106 -0.05 -16.48 11.92
N TRP A 107 -1.07 -16.01 11.20
CA TRP A 107 -2.22 -15.35 11.80
C TRP A 107 -2.92 -16.27 12.78
N GLN A 108 -3.28 -15.75 13.94
CA GLN A 108 -4.02 -16.46 14.97
C GLN A 108 -5.41 -15.82 15.12
N PRO A 109 -6.49 -16.49 14.70
CA PRO A 109 -7.84 -16.00 14.91
C PRO A 109 -8.11 -15.70 16.39
N MET A 110 -8.90 -14.67 16.63
CA MET A 110 -9.27 -14.24 17.98
C MET A 110 -10.79 -14.33 18.14
N VAL A 111 -11.21 -14.86 19.28
CA VAL A 111 -12.63 -14.95 19.63
C VAL A 111 -13.18 -13.58 19.95
N GLY A 112 -14.39 -13.31 19.45
CA GLY A 112 -15.15 -12.12 19.79
C GLY A 112 -15.72 -11.44 18.56
N MET A 113 -17.00 -11.08 18.67
CA MET A 113 -17.70 -10.27 17.69
C MET A 113 -17.73 -8.82 18.19
N VAL A 114 -17.38 -7.87 17.32
CA VAL A 114 -17.52 -6.43 17.59
C VAL A 114 -18.87 -5.95 17.10
N TRP A 115 -19.21 -6.28 15.85
CA TRP A 115 -20.55 -6.09 15.29
C TRP A 115 -20.88 -7.13 14.23
N GLN A 116 -22.17 -7.34 14.03
CA GLN A 116 -22.73 -8.13 12.94
C GLN A 116 -24.04 -7.46 12.51
N PHE A 117 -24.22 -7.28 11.21
CA PHE A 117 -25.47 -6.76 10.66
C PHE A 117 -26.35 -7.90 10.15
N ASP A 118 -27.55 -8.05 10.70
CA ASP A 118 -28.49 -9.11 10.28
C ASP A 118 -29.34 -8.73 9.07
N SER A 119 -29.54 -7.43 8.82
CA SER A 119 -30.35 -6.93 7.70
C SER A 119 -29.70 -7.30 6.36
N PRO A 120 -30.38 -8.04 5.47
CA PRO A 120 -29.83 -8.42 4.17
C PRO A 120 -29.41 -7.21 3.34
N LEU A 121 -30.21 -6.13 3.36
CA LEU A 121 -29.89 -4.90 2.63
C LEU A 121 -28.59 -4.27 3.13
N ALA A 122 -28.39 -4.20 4.45
CA ALA A 122 -27.16 -3.66 5.03
C ALA A 122 -25.94 -4.53 4.65
N GLN A 123 -26.07 -5.85 4.68
CA GLN A 123 -25.02 -6.76 4.24
C GLN A 123 -24.66 -6.55 2.76
N TYR A 124 -25.65 -6.47 1.85
CA TYR A 124 -25.39 -6.22 0.43
C TYR A 124 -24.70 -4.88 0.18
N LEU A 125 -25.11 -3.81 0.89
CA LEU A 125 -24.46 -2.51 0.77
C LEU A 125 -23.01 -2.55 1.25
N LEU A 126 -22.74 -3.22 2.38
CA LEU A 126 -21.38 -3.37 2.91
C LEU A 126 -20.50 -4.23 2.00
N TRP A 127 -21.01 -5.34 1.47
CA TRP A 127 -20.30 -6.15 0.47
C TRP A 127 -20.05 -5.40 -0.84
N GLY A 128 -21.03 -4.60 -1.29
CA GLY A 128 -20.87 -3.73 -2.45
C GLY A 128 -19.77 -2.69 -2.22
N LEU A 129 -19.74 -2.09 -1.02
CA LEU A 129 -18.71 -1.14 -0.62
C LEU A 129 -17.33 -1.80 -0.47
N PHE A 130 -17.26 -3.02 0.06
CA PHE A 130 -16.06 -3.85 0.12
C PHE A 130 -15.48 -4.09 -1.27
N GLY A 131 -16.30 -4.60 -2.19
CA GLY A 131 -15.91 -4.84 -3.59
C GLY A 131 -15.50 -3.56 -4.30
N PHE A 132 -16.18 -2.44 -4.03
CA PHE A 132 -15.81 -1.12 -4.53
C PHE A 132 -14.43 -0.69 -4.04
N GLY A 133 -14.12 -0.88 -2.75
CA GLY A 133 -12.81 -0.58 -2.17
C GLY A 133 -11.67 -1.31 -2.88
N TRP A 134 -11.81 -2.62 -3.11
CA TRP A 134 -10.83 -3.43 -3.84
C TRP A 134 -10.71 -3.03 -5.32
N THR A 135 -11.85 -2.77 -5.98
CA THR A 135 -11.88 -2.30 -7.36
C THR A 135 -11.13 -0.98 -7.49
N LEU A 136 -11.34 -0.06 -6.55
CA LEU A 136 -10.66 1.24 -6.53
C LEU A 136 -9.14 1.08 -6.36
N ILE A 137 -8.68 0.17 -5.49
CA ILE A 137 -7.26 -0.18 -5.38
C ILE A 137 -6.73 -0.68 -6.73
N PHE A 138 -7.43 -1.63 -7.35
CA PHE A 138 -7.00 -2.22 -8.61
C PHE A 138 -6.90 -1.15 -9.71
N VAL A 139 -7.94 -0.35 -9.92
CA VAL A 139 -7.94 0.76 -10.89
C VAL A 139 -6.81 1.76 -10.60
N ALA A 140 -6.57 2.10 -9.33
CA ALA A 140 -5.48 3.01 -8.94
C ALA A 140 -4.09 2.46 -9.30
N THR A 141 -3.88 1.14 -9.24
CA THR A 141 -2.61 0.54 -9.69
C THR A 141 -2.41 0.68 -11.20
N PHE A 142 -3.44 0.48 -12.02
CA PHE A 142 -3.36 0.68 -13.48
C PHE A 142 -3.11 2.13 -13.87
N LEU A 143 -3.75 3.08 -13.17
CA LEU A 143 -3.51 4.51 -13.36
C LEU A 143 -2.06 4.93 -13.06
N THR A 144 -1.36 4.15 -12.23
CA THR A 144 0.03 4.41 -11.79
C THR A 144 1.06 3.62 -12.62
N ASP A 145 0.62 2.93 -13.68
CA ASP A 145 1.38 1.91 -14.43
C ASP A 145 1.61 0.62 -13.60
N HIS A 146 0.62 -0.28 -13.63
CA HIS A 146 0.59 -1.52 -12.85
C HIS A 146 1.83 -2.41 -13.07
N PHE A 147 2.25 -2.58 -14.32
CA PHE A 147 3.39 -3.44 -14.65
C PHE A 147 4.72 -2.80 -14.29
N ASP A 148 4.82 -1.47 -14.34
CA ASP A 148 5.96 -0.76 -13.77
C ASP A 148 5.97 -0.89 -12.24
N LEU A 149 4.82 -0.72 -11.58
CA LEU A 149 4.65 -0.81 -10.13
C LEU A 149 5.17 -2.13 -9.55
N PHE A 150 4.92 -3.25 -10.25
CA PHE A 150 5.36 -4.59 -9.84
C PHE A 150 6.67 -5.05 -10.49
N GLY A 151 7.34 -4.20 -11.28
CA GLY A 151 8.66 -4.49 -11.83
C GLY A 151 8.68 -5.35 -13.10
N VAL A 152 7.52 -5.78 -13.61
CA VAL A 152 7.41 -6.57 -14.85
C VAL A 152 7.93 -5.76 -16.06
N ARG A 153 7.65 -4.44 -16.09
CA ARG A 153 8.16 -3.56 -17.15
C ARG A 153 9.71 -3.49 -17.15
N GLN A 154 10.34 -3.51 -15.98
CA GLN A 154 11.80 -3.44 -15.86
C GLN A 154 12.49 -4.68 -16.46
N VAL A 155 11.99 -5.87 -16.10
CA VAL A 155 12.53 -7.12 -16.64
C VAL A 155 12.22 -7.29 -18.14
N TYR A 156 11.05 -6.82 -18.59
CA TYR A 156 10.68 -6.85 -20.01
C TYR A 156 11.57 -5.93 -20.86
N LEU A 157 11.83 -4.70 -20.41
CA LEU A 157 12.73 -3.79 -21.12
C LEU A 157 14.15 -4.34 -21.17
N HIS A 158 14.63 -4.95 -20.09
CA HIS A 158 15.92 -5.63 -20.07
C HIS A 158 15.96 -6.80 -21.07
N PHE A 159 14.88 -7.58 -21.17
CA PHE A 159 14.77 -8.67 -22.13
C PHE A 159 14.89 -8.20 -23.58
N VAL A 160 14.16 -7.14 -23.94
CA VAL A 160 14.18 -6.53 -25.29
C VAL A 160 15.45 -5.68 -25.53
N GLY A 161 16.32 -5.54 -24.53
CA GLY A 161 17.57 -4.78 -24.65
C GLY A 161 17.38 -3.26 -24.66
N LYS A 162 16.26 -2.76 -24.15
CA LYS A 162 15.98 -1.33 -23.99
C LYS A 162 16.41 -0.87 -22.59
N THR A 163 16.92 0.35 -22.51
CA THR A 163 17.22 0.99 -21.23
C THR A 163 15.93 1.36 -20.51
N TYR A 164 15.92 1.16 -19.19
CA TYR A 164 14.78 1.54 -18.36
C TYR A 164 14.69 3.06 -18.26
N THR A 165 13.52 3.60 -18.62
CA THR A 165 13.15 4.99 -18.39
C THR A 165 12.10 5.05 -17.29
N HIS A 166 12.32 5.94 -16.31
CA HIS A 166 11.37 6.16 -15.23
C HIS A 166 10.05 6.70 -15.80
N VAL A 167 8.95 6.06 -15.42
CA VAL A 167 7.60 6.55 -15.75
C VAL A 167 7.32 7.75 -14.85
N GLU A 168 7.08 8.92 -15.45
CA GLU A 168 6.62 10.07 -14.70
C GLU A 168 5.21 9.83 -14.15
N PHE A 169 5.03 10.10 -12.86
CA PHE A 169 3.73 10.01 -12.24
C PHE A 169 2.79 11.09 -12.82
N LYS A 170 1.73 10.67 -13.51
CA LYS A 170 0.72 11.56 -14.08
C LYS A 170 -0.52 11.62 -13.18
N THR A 171 -0.96 12.84 -12.86
CA THR A 171 -2.20 13.05 -12.09
C THR A 171 -3.43 12.96 -13.00
N VAL A 172 -3.88 11.73 -13.27
CA VAL A 172 -5.03 11.45 -14.15
C VAL A 172 -6.28 11.07 -13.33
N PHE A 173 -7.45 11.53 -13.77
CA PHE A 173 -8.80 11.19 -13.31
C PHE A 173 -8.99 11.09 -11.78
N LEU A 174 -8.82 9.91 -11.17
CA LEU A 174 -8.99 9.70 -9.73
C LEU A 174 -8.06 10.57 -8.89
N TYR A 175 -6.82 10.78 -9.35
CA TYR A 175 -5.84 11.62 -8.66
C TYR A 175 -6.17 13.12 -8.69
N LYS A 176 -7.19 13.54 -9.47
CA LYS A 176 -7.73 14.91 -9.42
C LYS A 176 -8.79 15.08 -8.32
N MET A 177 -9.45 13.99 -7.92
CA MET A 177 -10.52 14.01 -6.93
C MET A 177 -10.01 13.65 -5.53
N VAL A 178 -9.11 12.67 -5.44
CA VAL A 178 -8.55 12.17 -4.18
C VAL A 178 -7.04 12.06 -4.34
N CYS A 179 -6.27 12.66 -3.43
CA CYS A 179 -4.81 12.66 -3.50
C CYS A 179 -4.21 11.23 -3.44
N HIS A 180 -4.84 10.33 -2.68
CA HIS A 180 -4.36 8.97 -2.45
C HIS A 180 -5.47 7.93 -2.66
N PRO A 181 -5.92 7.69 -3.90
CA PRO A 181 -7.04 6.79 -4.19
C PRO A 181 -6.78 5.38 -3.66
N MET A 182 -5.56 4.84 -3.80
CA MET A 182 -5.22 3.52 -3.26
C MET A 182 -5.42 3.42 -1.74
N MET A 183 -5.11 4.50 -0.99
CA MET A 183 -5.29 4.53 0.46
C MET A 183 -6.77 4.62 0.85
N LEU A 184 -7.56 5.36 0.08
CA LEU A 184 -9.01 5.40 0.24
C LEU A 184 -9.63 4.02 -0.02
N GLY A 185 -9.20 3.34 -1.09
CA GLY A 185 -9.66 1.99 -1.41
C GLY A 185 -9.35 0.99 -0.30
N LEU A 186 -8.14 1.03 0.28
CA LEU A 186 -7.77 0.21 1.44
C LEU A 186 -8.60 0.53 2.68
N LEU A 187 -8.88 1.83 2.93
CA LEU A 187 -9.73 2.25 4.04
C LEU A 187 -11.13 1.67 3.91
N ILE A 188 -11.73 1.80 2.73
CA ILE A 188 -13.04 1.25 2.43
C ILE A 188 -13.02 -0.29 2.54
N ALA A 189 -12.08 -0.96 1.89
CA ALA A 189 -12.00 -2.42 1.84
C ALA A 189 -11.84 -3.07 3.22
N PHE A 190 -11.09 -2.44 4.14
CA PHE A 190 -10.88 -2.99 5.48
C PHE A 190 -12.02 -2.68 6.46
N TRP A 191 -12.76 -1.58 6.28
CA TRP A 191 -13.84 -1.21 7.20
C TRP A 191 -15.23 -1.67 6.75
N ALA A 192 -15.43 -1.89 5.45
CA ALA A 192 -16.71 -2.32 4.88
C ALA A 192 -16.97 -3.83 5.10
N ALA A 193 -16.84 -4.30 6.34
CA ALA A 193 -17.12 -5.69 6.71
C ALA A 193 -18.51 -5.79 7.38
N PRO A 194 -19.43 -6.63 6.86
CA PRO A 194 -20.74 -6.85 7.47
C PRO A 194 -20.65 -7.56 8.82
N THR A 195 -19.61 -8.37 9.01
CA THR A 195 -19.25 -9.00 10.27
C THR A 195 -17.84 -8.54 10.64
N MET A 196 -17.70 -7.86 11.77
CA MET A 196 -16.41 -7.42 12.28
C MET A 196 -16.09 -8.20 13.55
N THR A 197 -15.07 -9.05 13.47
CA THR A 197 -14.54 -9.78 14.62
C THR A 197 -13.43 -8.98 15.29
N VAL A 198 -13.07 -9.36 16.52
CA VAL A 198 -11.93 -8.76 17.23
C VAL A 198 -10.64 -8.92 16.43
N SER A 199 -10.46 -10.07 15.76
CA SER A 199 -9.29 -10.32 14.92
C SER A 199 -9.24 -9.39 13.71
N HIS A 200 -10.37 -9.20 13.02
CA HIS A 200 -10.47 -8.27 11.91
C HIS A 200 -10.22 -6.82 12.37
N LEU A 201 -10.84 -6.39 13.48
CA LEU A 201 -10.62 -5.05 14.02
C LEU A 201 -9.15 -4.81 14.40
N LEU A 202 -8.49 -5.80 15.01
CA LEU A 202 -7.06 -5.73 15.33
C LEU A 202 -6.23 -5.56 14.06
N PHE A 203 -6.50 -6.34 13.01
CA PHE A 203 -5.83 -6.21 11.72
C PHE A 203 -5.98 -4.79 11.16
N VAL A 204 -7.21 -4.30 11.10
CA VAL A 204 -7.57 -2.98 10.57
C VAL A 204 -6.82 -1.89 11.34
N CYS A 205 -6.97 -1.85 12.67
CA CYS A 205 -6.34 -0.88 13.54
C CYS A 205 -4.82 -0.90 13.42
N ARG A 206 -4.22 -2.10 13.48
CA ARG A 206 -2.77 -2.25 13.40
C ARG A 206 -2.23 -1.77 12.05
N ARG A 207 -2.94 -2.04 10.96
CA ARG A 207 -2.56 -1.58 9.61
C ARG A 207 -2.51 -0.06 9.50
N TYR A 208 -3.39 0.67 10.20
CA TYR A 208 -3.32 2.14 10.27
C TYR A 208 -2.13 2.64 11.08
N VAL A 209 -1.79 1.96 12.18
CA VAL A 209 -0.61 2.28 12.98
C VAL A 209 0.65 2.13 12.13
N ASP A 210 0.80 1.01 11.41
CA ASP A 210 1.96 0.78 10.55
C ASP A 210 2.03 1.80 9.41
N LEU A 211 0.89 2.20 8.83
CA LEU A 211 0.84 3.27 7.83
C LEU A 211 1.30 4.63 8.40
N ARG A 212 0.87 4.97 9.62
CA ARG A 212 1.31 6.21 10.28
C ARG A 212 2.80 6.17 10.59
N LEU A 213 3.28 5.03 11.09
CA LEU A 213 4.70 4.80 11.36
C LEU A 213 5.53 4.93 10.08
N GLN A 214 5.12 4.26 9.00
CA GLN A 214 5.76 4.35 7.70
C GLN A 214 5.85 5.80 7.21
N ARG A 215 4.75 6.57 7.28
CA ARG A 215 4.74 7.99 6.91
C ARG A 215 5.69 8.81 7.78
N HIS A 216 5.73 8.56 9.08
CA HIS A 216 6.64 9.26 10.00
C HIS A 216 8.11 8.96 9.67
N LEU A 217 8.46 7.68 9.47
CA LEU A 217 9.81 7.24 9.12
C LEU A 217 10.29 7.80 7.77
N LEU A 218 9.39 7.91 6.78
CA LEU A 218 9.73 8.47 5.47
C LEU A 218 9.87 10.00 5.49
N ARG A 219 9.15 10.71 6.37
CA ARG A 219 9.27 12.17 6.54
C ARG A 219 10.62 12.58 7.13
N GLY A 220 11.14 11.84 8.11
CA GLY A 220 12.44 12.12 8.74
C GLY A 220 13.65 11.98 7.80
N ALA A 221 13.49 11.34 6.64
CA ALA A 221 14.57 11.02 5.72
C ALA A 221 14.81 12.06 4.59
N GLY A 222 14.31 13.30 4.73
CA GLY A 222 14.61 14.38 3.76
C GLY A 222 13.76 14.38 2.49
N PHE A 223 12.51 13.90 2.57
CA PHE A 223 11.58 13.81 1.43
C PHE A 223 11.29 15.18 0.74
N ALA A 224 11.40 16.28 1.47
CA ALA A 224 11.12 17.63 0.97
C ALA A 224 12.16 18.15 -0.05
N ALA A 225 13.41 17.65 -0.02
CA ALA A 225 14.50 18.20 -0.81
C ALA A 225 14.46 17.78 -2.30
N ARG A 226 13.72 16.72 -2.67
CA ARG A 226 13.72 16.15 -4.04
C ARG A 226 12.35 15.84 -4.63
N ALA A 227 11.26 16.21 -3.98
CA ALA A 227 9.93 16.13 -4.58
C ALA A 227 9.89 17.00 -5.85
N GLY A 228 9.77 16.35 -7.02
CA GLY A 228 9.55 17.02 -8.31
C GLY A 228 8.28 17.86 -8.31
N GLN A 229 8.12 18.75 -9.29
CA GLN A 229 7.03 19.73 -9.31
C GLN A 229 5.62 19.09 -9.17
N GLY A 230 5.39 17.88 -9.69
CA GLY A 230 4.15 17.13 -9.52
C GLY A 230 3.86 16.71 -8.07
N LEU A 231 4.87 16.19 -7.36
CA LEU A 231 4.77 15.82 -5.94
C LEU A 231 4.57 17.05 -5.04
N ARG A 232 5.15 18.20 -5.42
CA ARG A 232 4.91 19.49 -4.72
C ARG A 232 3.48 19.98 -4.91
N ARG A 233 2.86 19.74 -6.08
CA ARG A 233 1.45 20.07 -6.33
C ARG A 233 0.52 19.16 -5.52
N MET A 234 0.79 17.86 -5.45
CA MET A 234 0.04 16.94 -4.59
C MET A 234 0.19 17.26 -3.10
N ALA A 235 1.39 17.62 -2.63
CA ALA A 235 1.59 18.02 -1.23
C ALA A 235 0.82 19.30 -0.85
N ARG A 236 0.61 20.22 -1.81
CA ARG A 236 -0.26 21.38 -1.63
C ARG A 236 -1.74 20.97 -1.58
N GLN A 237 -2.20 20.11 -2.48
CA GLN A 237 -3.57 19.57 -2.42
C GLN A 237 -3.85 18.79 -1.13
N ASP A 238 -2.88 18.04 -0.59
CA ASP A 238 -2.99 17.38 0.71
C ASP A 238 -3.15 18.41 1.85
N ALA A 239 -2.37 19.50 1.84
CA ALA A 239 -2.49 20.55 2.84
C ALA A 239 -3.85 21.27 2.77
N ASP A 240 -4.33 21.57 1.56
CA ASP A 240 -5.60 22.24 1.33
C ASP A 240 -6.80 21.34 1.67
N GLY A 241 -6.71 20.03 1.38
CA GLY A 241 -7.76 19.05 1.72
C GLY A 241 -7.83 18.69 3.22
N LEU A 242 -6.69 18.69 3.93
CA LEU A 242 -6.65 18.48 5.38
C LEU A 242 -7.21 19.67 6.17
N ALA A 243 -7.09 20.90 5.65
CA ALA A 243 -7.68 22.09 6.26
C ALA A 243 -9.23 22.05 6.32
N VAL A 244 -9.86 21.24 5.46
CA VAL A 244 -11.32 21.04 5.44
C VAL A 244 -11.79 19.97 6.45
N LEU A 245 -10.94 19.02 6.80
CA LEU A 245 -11.32 17.85 7.62
C LEU A 245 -10.90 17.96 9.10
N ILE A 246 -9.98 18.86 9.45
CA ILE A 246 -9.51 19.04 10.84
C ILE A 246 -9.32 20.55 11.10
N PRO A 247 -10.21 21.22 11.86
CA PRO A 247 -9.91 22.54 12.38
C PRO A 247 -8.76 22.41 13.37
N SER A 248 -7.65 23.09 13.13
CA SER A 248 -6.54 23.15 14.08
C SER A 248 -7.02 23.80 15.38
N PRO A 249 -6.81 23.19 16.57
CA PRO A 249 -7.23 23.76 17.85
C PRO A 249 -6.31 24.89 18.35
N HIS A 250 -5.30 25.27 17.58
CA HIS A 250 -4.46 26.42 17.88
C HIS A 250 -4.50 27.41 16.72
N GLY A 251 -5.24 28.49 16.93
CA GLY A 251 -5.15 29.70 16.15
C GLY A 251 -3.83 30.40 16.45
N GLU A 252 -2.78 30.04 15.72
CA GLU A 252 -1.66 30.94 15.50
C GLU A 252 -1.29 30.93 14.01
N SER A 253 -1.72 32.01 13.36
CA SER A 253 -1.24 32.49 12.08
C SER A 253 0.28 32.64 12.08
N GLY A 254 0.96 32.11 11.06
CA GLY A 254 2.24 32.71 10.64
C GLY A 254 3.39 31.78 10.26
N ILE A 255 3.18 30.70 9.50
CA ILE A 255 4.29 30.19 8.66
C ILE A 255 4.29 31.02 7.38
N ARG A 256 5.00 32.16 7.39
CA ARG A 256 5.43 32.81 6.16
C ARG A 256 6.44 31.89 5.49
N LEU A 257 5.98 31.13 4.50
CA LEU A 257 6.88 30.51 3.53
C LEU A 257 7.66 31.64 2.82
N PRO A 258 8.97 31.47 2.56
CA PRO A 258 9.75 32.47 1.85
C PRO A 258 9.10 32.74 0.49
N ALA A 259 8.82 34.01 0.21
CA ALA A 259 8.33 34.45 -1.09
C ALA A 259 9.30 33.95 -2.17
N CYS A 260 8.74 33.31 -3.19
CA CYS A 260 9.45 32.94 -4.40
C CYS A 260 10.11 34.21 -4.97
N PRO A 261 11.41 34.21 -5.34
CA PRO A 261 11.96 35.34 -6.07
C PRO A 261 11.19 35.46 -7.38
N ALA A 262 10.41 36.53 -7.51
CA ALA A 262 9.74 36.88 -8.74
C ALA A 262 10.79 36.96 -9.84
N ALA A 263 10.60 36.18 -10.90
CA ALA A 263 11.39 36.29 -12.12
C ALA A 263 11.34 37.76 -12.58
N ARG A 264 12.50 38.44 -12.61
CA ARG A 264 12.61 39.75 -13.24
C ARG A 264 12.15 39.59 -14.70
N PRO A 265 11.25 40.45 -15.20
CA PRO A 265 10.95 40.47 -16.62
C PRO A 265 12.23 40.83 -17.41
N PRO A 266 12.41 40.29 -18.62
CA PRO A 266 13.55 40.65 -19.45
C PRO A 266 13.51 42.15 -19.76
N SER A 267 14.63 42.83 -19.50
CA SER A 267 14.84 44.20 -19.95
C SER A 267 14.73 44.24 -21.46
N ARG A 268 13.81 45.07 -21.96
CA ARG A 268 13.85 45.56 -23.34
C ARG A 268 14.93 46.64 -23.40
N GLY A 269 15.85 46.52 -24.36
CA GLY A 269 16.93 47.48 -24.62
C GLY A 269 18.27 46.78 -24.65
#